data_AF-A0A3D2JHE7-F1
#
_entry.id   AF-A0A3D2JHE7-F1
#
_cell.length_a   1.000
_cell.length_b   1.000
_cell.length_c   1.000
_cell.angle_alpha   90.00
_cell.angle_beta   90.00
_cell.angle_gamma   90.00
#
_symmetry.space_group_name_H-M   'P 1'
#
loop_
_entity.id
_entity.type
_entity.pdbx_description
1 polymer ?
#
loop_
_entity_poly.entity_id
_entity_poly.type
_entity_poly.pdbx_seq_one_letter_code
_entity_poly.pdbx_strand_id
1 'polypeptide(L)'
;MNAVDNTDGASTVSCQQVVTVNTEFVMEAQHNVPFRRCINDATLTVADGAGIVWASRYLHRPIAERVTGTDLLAALARLCAERGYRLYLLGAAPGVAE
;
A
#
# COMPACT_ATOMS: atom_id res chain seq x y z
N MET A 1 37.18 -12.39 32.83
CA MET A 1 36.09 -11.46 32.47
C MET A 1 36.43 -10.85 31.13
N ASN A 2 35.93 -11.44 30.03
CA ASN A 2 35.81 -10.78 28.73
C ASN A 2 34.43 -11.19 28.23
N ALA A 3 33.47 -10.29 28.38
CA ALA A 3 32.12 -10.47 27.86
C ALA A 3 32.16 -10.19 26.35
N VAL A 4 31.60 -11.14 25.63
CA VAL A 4 31.40 -11.22 24.19
C VAL A 4 30.58 -10.01 23.73
N ASP A 5 31.12 -9.23 22.80
CA ASP A 5 30.36 -8.21 22.07
C ASP A 5 29.65 -8.90 20.90
N ASN A 6 28.40 -9.31 21.13
CA ASN A 6 27.54 -9.92 20.13
C ASN A 6 26.72 -8.80 19.47
N THR A 7 27.22 -8.27 18.36
CA THR A 7 26.49 -7.32 17.52
C THR A 7 25.55 -8.07 16.59
N ASP A 8 24.44 -8.56 17.14
CA ASP A 8 23.29 -8.98 16.35
C ASP A 8 22.59 -7.73 15.80
N GLY A 9 22.92 -7.36 14.57
CA GLY A 9 22.21 -6.35 13.80
C GLY A 9 20.79 -6.80 13.46
N ALA A 10 19.87 -6.67 14.41
CA ALA A 10 18.45 -6.84 14.16
C ALA A 10 17.96 -5.71 13.25
N SER A 11 17.85 -5.99 11.95
CA SER A 11 17.13 -5.13 11.01
C SER A 11 15.69 -5.01 11.50
N THR A 12 15.32 -3.86 12.05
CA THR A 12 13.94 -3.55 12.42
C THR A 12 13.09 -3.59 11.16
N VAL A 13 12.21 -4.58 11.06
CA VAL A 13 11.25 -4.65 9.94
C VAL A 13 10.27 -3.50 10.10
N SER A 14 10.49 -2.43 9.34
CA SER A 14 9.57 -1.31 9.26
C SER A 14 8.28 -1.74 8.56
N CYS A 15 7.13 -1.34 9.11
CA CYS A 15 5.83 -1.54 8.46
C CYS A 15 5.83 -0.85 7.10
N GLN A 16 5.61 -1.62 6.03
CA GLN A 16 5.51 -1.08 4.68
C GLN A 16 4.04 -0.83 4.35
N GLN A 17 3.69 0.42 4.05
CA GLN A 17 2.34 0.81 3.70
C GLN A 17 2.18 0.85 2.17
N VAL A 18 1.10 0.23 1.68
CA VAL A 18 0.70 0.32 0.28
C VAL A 18 -0.67 1.01 0.21
N VAL A 19 -0.80 1.99 -0.68
CA VAL A 19 -2.03 2.78 -0.84
C VAL A 19 -2.51 2.75 -2.29
N THR A 20 -3.78 2.44 -2.49
CA THR A 20 -4.47 2.51 -3.79
C THR A 20 -5.06 3.90 -3.98
N VAL A 21 -4.32 4.78 -4.65
CA VAL A 21 -4.72 6.19 -4.81
C VAL A 21 -5.70 6.30 -5.97
N ASN A 22 -6.92 6.75 -5.68
CA ASN A 22 -7.94 7.08 -6.68
C ASN A 22 -8.18 8.60 -6.76
N THR A 23 -9.07 9.02 -7.67
CA THR A 23 -9.38 10.45 -7.85
C THR A 23 -9.92 11.09 -6.57
N GLU A 24 -10.78 10.39 -5.81
CA GLU A 24 -11.36 10.92 -4.57
C GLU A 24 -10.29 11.18 -3.50
N PHE A 25 -9.29 10.32 -3.39
CA PHE A 25 -8.15 10.52 -2.49
C PHE A 25 -7.35 11.75 -2.87
N VAL A 26 -7.14 12.00 -4.16
CA VAL A 26 -6.46 13.20 -4.64
C VAL A 26 -7.23 14.46 -4.28
N MET A 27 -8.57 14.43 -4.41
CA MET A 27 -9.45 15.55 -4.04
C MET A 27 -9.43 15.82 -2.53
N GLU A 28 -9.53 14.77 -1.71
CA GLU A 28 -9.43 14.86 -0.24
C GLU A 28 -8.08 15.42 0.20
N ALA A 29 -6.98 14.93 -0.38
CA ALA A 29 -5.63 15.36 -0.06
C ALA A 29 -5.36 16.84 -0.39
N GLN A 30 -6.17 17.50 -1.22
CA GLN A 30 -6.03 18.94 -1.48
C GLN A 30 -6.31 19.79 -0.24
N HIS A 31 -7.22 19.34 0.62
CA HIS A 31 -7.70 20.11 1.77
C HIS A 31 -7.43 19.44 3.12
N ASN A 32 -7.02 18.17 3.12
CA ASN A 32 -6.68 17.42 4.33
C ASN A 32 -5.17 17.15 4.41
N VAL A 33 -4.45 18.02 5.13
CA VAL A 33 -2.98 17.93 5.25
C VAL A 33 -2.51 16.63 5.91
N PRO A 34 -3.10 16.16 7.03
CA PRO A 34 -2.74 14.87 7.61
C PRO A 34 -2.92 13.70 6.63
N PHE A 35 -4.04 13.66 5.90
CA PHE A 35 -4.30 12.61 4.93
C PHE A 35 -3.31 12.63 3.77
N ARG A 36 -3.00 13.83 3.25
CA ARG A 36 -1.98 13.99 2.20
C ARG A 36 -0.60 13.49 2.65
N ARG A 37 -0.21 13.74 3.91
CA ARG A 37 1.04 13.22 4.46
C ARG A 37 1.02 11.70 4.52
N CYS A 38 -0.05 11.11 5.05
CA CYS A 38 -0.23 9.65 5.11
C CYS A 38 -0.07 8.98 3.73
N ILE A 39 -0.66 9.54 2.67
CA ILE A 39 -0.51 9.01 1.32
C ILE A 39 0.93 9.17 0.80
N ASN A 40 1.54 10.34 1.00
CA ASN A 40 2.88 10.63 0.47
C ASN A 40 3.99 9.87 1.19
N ASP A 41 3.78 9.50 2.46
CA ASP A 41 4.75 8.75 3.26
C ASP A 41 4.64 7.22 3.03
N ALA A 42 3.66 6.77 2.26
CA ALA A 42 3.49 5.34 1.95
C ALA A 42 4.66 4.82 1.10
N THR A 43 5.10 3.60 1.40
CA THR A 43 6.18 2.90 0.65
C THR A 43 5.83 2.76 -0.83
N LEU A 44 4.56 2.48 -1.13
CA LEU A 44 4.07 2.32 -2.49
C LEU A 44 2.67 2.93 -2.63
N THR A 45 2.50 3.76 -3.66
CA THR A 45 1.21 4.23 -4.12
C THR A 45 0.92 3.63 -5.49
N VAL A 46 -0.23 2.97 -5.64
CA VAL A 46 -0.67 2.40 -6.91
C VAL A 46 -1.84 3.19 -7.48
N ALA A 47 -1.89 3.31 -8.80
CA ALA A 47 -2.94 4.05 -9.50
C ALA A 47 -4.23 3.25 -9.55
N ASP A 48 -5.21 3.66 -8.76
CA ASP A 48 -6.54 3.07 -8.76
C ASP A 48 -7.52 3.97 -9.55
N GLY A 49 -8.27 3.36 -10.47
CA GLY A 49 -9.25 4.04 -11.30
C GLY A 49 -8.70 4.73 -12.55
N ALA A 50 -9.61 4.95 -13.51
CA ALA A 50 -9.29 5.52 -14.81
C ALA A 50 -8.88 7.01 -14.74
N GLY A 51 -9.38 7.75 -13.76
CA GLY A 51 -9.08 9.18 -13.59
C GLY A 51 -7.60 9.44 -13.32
N ILE A 52 -6.96 8.62 -12.50
CA ILE A 52 -5.52 8.71 -12.21
C ILE A 52 -4.69 8.38 -13.45
N VAL A 53 -5.04 7.31 -14.17
CA VAL A 53 -4.36 6.94 -15.42
C VAL A 53 -4.50 8.05 -16.46
N TRP A 54 -5.69 8.63 -16.61
CA TRP A 54 -5.92 9.77 -17.50
C TRP A 54 -5.08 10.99 -17.10
N ALA A 55 -5.08 11.36 -15.82
CA ALA A 55 -4.31 12.49 -15.30
C ALA A 55 -2.80 12.30 -15.52
N SER A 56 -2.29 11.07 -15.37
CA SER A 56 -0.89 10.75 -15.64
C SER A 56 -0.48 11.04 -17.09
N ARG A 57 -1.37 10.74 -18.05
CA ARG A 57 -1.16 11.03 -19.48
C ARG A 57 -1.24 12.53 -19.75
N TYR A 58 -2.22 13.21 -19.17
CA TYR A 58 -2.38 14.65 -19.29
C TYR A 58 -1.16 15.42 -18.76
N LEU A 59 -0.58 14.95 -17.66
CA LEU A 59 0.63 15.52 -17.05
C LEU A 59 1.94 15.07 -17.73
N HIS A 60 1.87 14.34 -18.84
CA HIS A 60 3.04 13.81 -19.56
C HIS A 60 3.94 12.91 -18.69
N ARG A 61 3.35 12.22 -17.70
CA ARG A 61 4.01 11.25 -16.81
C ARG A 61 3.20 9.96 -16.80
N PRO A 62 3.16 9.22 -17.93
CA PRO A 62 2.24 8.10 -18.08
C PRO A 62 2.55 6.98 -17.08
N ILE A 63 1.51 6.51 -16.41
CA ILE A 63 1.55 5.27 -15.62
C ILE A 63 1.18 4.11 -16.55
N ALA A 64 1.86 2.97 -16.38
CA ALA A 64 1.73 1.82 -17.27
C ALA A 64 0.31 1.26 -17.30
N GLU A 65 -0.29 1.05 -16.11
CA GLU A 65 -1.60 0.45 -15.99
C GLU A 65 -2.36 0.89 -14.73
N ARG A 66 -3.66 0.58 -14.72
CA ARG A 66 -4.55 0.72 -13.57
C ARG A 66 -4.41 -0.52 -12.69
N VAL A 67 -4.22 -0.33 -11.39
CA VAL A 67 -4.13 -1.41 -10.40
C VAL A 67 -5.17 -1.15 -9.31
N THR A 68 -6.25 -1.94 -9.30
CA THR A 68 -7.29 -1.79 -8.29
C THR A 68 -6.91 -2.48 -6.98
N GLY A 69 -7.50 -2.03 -5.88
CA GLY A 69 -7.38 -2.75 -4.61
C GLY A 69 -7.82 -4.22 -4.67
N THR A 70 -8.86 -4.52 -5.47
CA THR A 70 -9.32 -5.91 -5.66
C THR A 70 -8.31 -6.79 -6.40
N ASP A 71 -7.69 -6.26 -7.46
CA ASP A 71 -6.66 -6.98 -8.22
C ASP A 71 -5.43 -7.24 -7.34
N LEU A 72 -5.03 -6.22 -6.57
CA LEU A 72 -3.91 -6.29 -5.64
C LEU A 72 -4.16 -7.33 -4.54
N LEU A 73 -5.33 -7.32 -3.91
CA LEU A 73 -5.67 -8.27 -2.85
C LEU A 73 -5.66 -9.72 -3.38
N ALA A 74 -6.21 -9.96 -4.57
CA ALA A 74 -6.21 -11.29 -5.17
C ALA A 74 -4.79 -11.79 -5.46
N ALA A 75 -3.90 -10.91 -5.96
CA ALA A 75 -2.50 -11.24 -6.20
C ALA A 75 -1.74 -11.51 -4.89
N LEU A 76 -1.96 -10.69 -3.86
CA LEU A 76 -1.34 -10.86 -2.54
C LEU A 76 -1.79 -12.16 -1.87
N ALA A 77 -3.08 -12.49 -1.93
CA ALA A 77 -3.60 -13.73 -1.36
C ALA A 77 -2.94 -14.97 -1.99
N ARG A 78 -2.76 -14.97 -3.32
CA ARG A 78 -2.03 -16.03 -4.04
C ARG A 78 -0.57 -16.11 -3.58
N LEU A 79 0.11 -14.97 -3.52
CA LEU A 79 1.50 -14.91 -3.04
C LEU A 79 1.63 -15.43 -1.61
N CYS A 80 0.69 -15.07 -0.72
CA CYS A 80 0.66 -15.56 0.65
C CYS A 80 0.50 -17.08 0.71
N ALA A 81 -0.39 -17.66 -0.10
CA ALA A 81 -0.57 -19.11 -0.18
C ALA A 81 0.69 -19.83 -0.71
N GLU A 82 1.35 -19.27 -1.74
CA GLU A 82 2.56 -19.84 -2.33
C GLU A 82 3.79 -19.75 -1.40
N ARG A 83 3.92 -18.65 -0.65
CA ARG A 83 5.08 -18.36 0.20
C ARG A 83 4.89 -18.73 1.67
N GLY A 84 3.69 -19.13 2.07
CA GLY A 84 3.33 -19.37 3.46
C GLY A 84 3.25 -18.09 4.31
N TYR A 85 2.98 -16.94 3.70
CA TYR A 85 2.77 -15.70 4.46
C TYR A 85 1.40 -15.68 5.11
N ARG A 86 1.33 -15.07 6.30
CA ARG A 86 0.07 -14.87 7.02
C ARG A 86 -0.67 -13.68 6.42
N LEU A 87 -1.94 -13.88 6.10
CA LEU A 87 -2.86 -12.83 5.65
C LEU A 87 -3.87 -12.56 6.77
N TYR A 88 -4.16 -11.28 7.02
CA TYR A 88 -5.18 -10.84 7.96
C TYR A 88 -6.11 -9.84 7.28
N LEU A 89 -7.42 -10.03 7.41
CA LEU A 89 -8.45 -9.18 6.83
C LEU A 89 -9.07 -8.35 7.96
N LEU A 90 -9.03 -7.03 7.83
CA LEU A 90 -9.53 -6.09 8.84
C LEU A 90 -10.48 -5.08 8.21
N GLY A 91 -11.71 -5.01 8.73
CA GLY A 91 -12.75 -4.08 8.29
C GLY A 91 -14.04 -4.81 7.89
N ALA A 92 -14.96 -4.07 7.25
CA ALA A 92 -16.31 -4.51 6.89
C ALA A 92 -17.28 -4.70 8.07
N ALA A 93 -18.51 -5.10 7.75
CA ALA A 93 -19.55 -5.38 8.74
C ALA A 93 -19.30 -6.74 9.43
N PRO A 94 -19.88 -6.98 10.63
CA PRO A 94 -19.78 -8.28 11.29
C PRO A 94 -20.27 -9.42 10.38
N GLY A 95 -19.55 -10.54 10.33
CA GLY A 95 -19.88 -11.69 9.49
C GLY A 95 -19.34 -11.65 8.05
N VAL A 96 -18.63 -10.59 7.64
CA VAL A 96 -18.12 -10.45 6.27
C VAL A 96 -16.67 -10.94 6.10
N ALA A 97 -15.84 -10.85 7.13
CA ALA A 97 -14.39 -11.09 7.05
C ALA A 97 -13.95 -12.41 7.70
N GLU A 98 -14.90 -13.20 8.21
CA GLU A 98 -14.74 -14.51 8.87
C GLU A 98 -14.44 -15.68 7.92
#